data_AF-A0A645ID41-F1
#
_entry.id   AF-A0A645ID41-F1
#
_cell.length_a   1.000
_cell.length_b   1.000
_cell.length_c   1.000
_cell.angle_alpha   90.00
_cell.angle_beta   90.00
_cell.angle_gamma   90.00
#
_symmetry.space_group_name_H-M   'P 1'
#
loop_
_entity.id
_entity.type
_entity.pdbx_description
1 polymer ?
#
loop_
_entity_poly.entity_id
_entity_poly.type
_entity_poly.pdbx_seq_one_letter_code
_entity_poly.pdbx_strand_id
1 'polypeptide(L)'
;MAKELINEYGAEDVTASLVKLLFDKETNYEYGDTEDSVSTDDMARLFMSVGKLDKATPKDIIKFLDESAGVKSKDIGRIDILDKFSFIDVPESLVDGIIANCSGNKIGKRRVNIEVSNKKRR
;
A
#
# COMPACT_ATOMS: atom_id res chain seq x y z
N MET A 1 9.75 22.26 -29.17
CA MET A 1 9.20 21.10 -28.43
C MET A 1 7.71 21.21 -28.13
N ALA A 2 7.23 21.92 -27.11
CA ALA A 2 5.79 21.89 -26.76
C ALA A 2 4.85 22.32 -27.91
N LYS A 3 5.24 23.37 -28.64
CA LYS A 3 4.49 23.86 -29.81
C LYS A 3 4.55 22.91 -31.02
N GLU A 4 5.63 22.14 -31.15
CA GLU A 4 5.77 21.12 -32.21
C GLU A 4 4.90 19.91 -31.90
N LEU A 5 4.88 19.46 -30.63
CA LEU A 5 4.02 18.38 -30.15
C LEU A 5 2.53 18.70 -30.33
N ILE A 6 2.12 19.93 -30.01
CA ILE A 6 0.73 20.38 -30.23
C ILE A 6 0.37 20.41 -31.72
N ASN A 7 1.31 20.79 -32.59
CA ASN A 7 1.08 20.81 -34.03
C ASN A 7 1.02 19.40 -34.64
N GLU A 8 1.80 18.45 -34.12
CA GLU A 8 1.90 17.08 -34.65
C GLU A 8 0.78 16.17 -34.13
N TYR A 9 0.38 16.33 -32.86
CA TYR A 9 -0.57 15.44 -32.18
C TYR A 9 -1.88 16.12 -31.75
N GLY A 10 -2.03 17.44 -31.93
CA GLY A 10 -3.20 18.18 -31.46
C GLY A 10 -3.13 18.57 -29.99
N ALA A 11 -3.86 19.62 -29.61
CA ALA A 11 -3.84 20.12 -28.23
C ALA A 11 -4.57 19.18 -27.28
N GLU A 12 -5.56 18.44 -27.77
CA GLU A 12 -6.39 17.52 -27.03
C GLU A 12 -5.59 16.31 -26.55
N ASP A 13 -4.85 15.65 -27.44
CA ASP A 13 -4.07 14.45 -27.11
C ASP A 13 -2.86 14.75 -26.23
N VAL A 14 -2.21 15.90 -26.45
CA VAL A 14 -1.13 16.38 -25.56
C VAL A 14 -1.69 16.67 -24.17
N THR A 15 -2.89 17.26 -24.08
CA THR A 15 -3.57 17.53 -22.80
C THR A 15 -3.99 16.23 -22.12
N ALA A 16 -4.57 15.28 -22.86
CA ALA A 16 -4.97 13.98 -22.34
C ALA A 16 -3.75 13.20 -21.80
N SER A 17 -2.63 13.25 -22.51
CA SER A 17 -1.37 12.65 -22.07
C SER A 17 -0.82 13.30 -20.80
N LEU A 18 -0.88 14.64 -20.70
CA LEU A 18 -0.48 15.35 -19.50
C LEU A 18 -1.39 15.03 -18.31
N VAL A 19 -2.71 15.05 -18.51
CA VAL A 19 -3.70 14.69 -17.48
C VAL A 19 -3.47 13.24 -17.02
N LYS A 20 -3.22 12.32 -17.95
CA LYS A 20 -2.87 10.93 -17.64
C LYS A 20 -1.59 10.85 -16.80
N LEU A 21 -0.52 11.54 -17.19
CA LEU A 21 0.72 11.57 -16.42
C LEU A 21 0.55 12.19 -15.02
N LEU A 22 -0.28 13.21 -14.88
CA LEU A 22 -0.58 13.82 -13.59
C LEU A 22 -1.44 12.90 -12.71
N PHE A 23 -2.43 12.23 -13.31
CA PHE A 23 -3.27 11.26 -12.62
C PHE A 23 -2.43 10.06 -12.19
N ASP A 24 -1.66 9.47 -13.10
CA ASP A 24 -0.71 8.39 -12.83
C ASP A 24 0.30 8.78 -11.75
N LYS A 25 0.73 10.05 -11.70
CA LYS A 25 1.67 10.57 -10.68
C LYS A 25 1.01 10.78 -9.30
N GLU A 26 -0.25 11.20 -9.25
CA GLU A 26 -1.00 11.32 -7.98
C GLU A 26 -1.43 9.94 -7.46
N THR A 27 -1.72 8.99 -8.35
CA THR A 27 -2.00 7.60 -7.99
C THR A 27 -0.73 6.80 -7.69
N ASN A 28 0.46 7.23 -8.17
CA ASN A 28 1.77 6.61 -7.89
C ASN A 28 2.28 6.77 -6.44
N TYR A 29 1.44 7.21 -5.51
CA TYR A 29 1.63 6.92 -4.09
C TYR A 29 1.12 5.51 -3.70
N GLU A 30 0.70 4.69 -4.67
CA GLU A 30 0.74 3.23 -4.59
C GLU A 30 2.08 2.75 -5.13
N TYR A 31 3.00 2.42 -4.22
CA TYR A 31 4.25 1.75 -4.57
C TYR A 31 3.92 0.29 -4.91
N GLY A 32 4.10 -0.11 -6.18
CA GLY A 32 4.16 -1.52 -6.57
C GLY A 32 3.27 -1.91 -7.75
N ASP A 33 3.51 -1.36 -8.93
CA ASP A 33 3.24 -2.07 -10.19
C ASP A 33 4.56 -2.71 -10.63
N THR A 34 4.93 -3.81 -9.99
CA THR A 34 5.79 -4.80 -10.62
C THR A 34 4.87 -5.78 -11.31
N GLU A 35 4.99 -5.86 -12.62
CA GLU A 35 4.37 -6.83 -13.53
C GLU A 35 4.83 -8.27 -13.24
N ASP A 36 4.77 -8.70 -11.97
CA ASP A 36 4.70 -10.10 -11.58
C ASP A 36 3.25 -10.33 -11.15
N SER A 37 2.49 -10.93 -12.05
CA SER A 37 1.09 -11.31 -11.91
C SER A 37 0.84 -12.16 -10.64
N VAL A 38 0.70 -11.50 -9.50
CA VAL A 38 -0.10 -12.01 -8.38
C VAL A 38 -1.48 -11.41 -8.58
N SER A 39 -2.40 -12.24 -9.05
CA SER A 39 -3.81 -11.92 -9.20
C SER A 39 -4.28 -11.10 -7.99
N THR A 40 -4.88 -9.94 -8.22
CA THR A 40 -5.46 -9.10 -7.15
C THR A 40 -6.54 -9.84 -6.34
N ASP A 41 -6.96 -11.03 -6.80
CA ASP A 41 -7.85 -11.96 -6.12
C ASP A 41 -7.26 -12.60 -4.85
N ASP A 42 -5.94 -12.72 -4.72
CA ASP A 42 -5.30 -13.41 -3.58
C ASP A 42 -4.66 -12.44 -2.56
N MET A 43 -5.11 -11.18 -2.53
CA MET A 43 -4.62 -10.16 -1.60
C MET A 43 -5.67 -9.89 -0.52
N ALA A 44 -5.28 -10.11 0.74
CA ALA A 44 -6.09 -9.81 1.91
C ALA A 44 -5.67 -8.47 2.53
N ARG A 45 -6.66 -7.68 2.94
CA ARG A 45 -6.43 -6.42 3.63
C ARG A 45 -6.40 -6.64 5.13
N LEU A 46 -5.33 -6.24 5.79
CA LEU A 46 -5.17 -6.29 7.23
C LEU A 46 -5.41 -4.93 7.86
N PHE A 47 -6.09 -4.91 9.00
CA PHE A 47 -6.18 -3.79 9.92
C PHE A 47 -5.03 -3.89 10.93
N MET A 48 -4.41 -2.76 11.23
CA MET A 48 -3.38 -2.66 12.25
C MET A 48 -3.65 -1.48 13.18
N SER A 49 -3.65 -1.71 14.49
CA SER A 49 -4.08 -0.73 15.51
C SER A 49 -3.12 0.44 15.77
N VAL A 50 -2.20 0.73 14.84
CA VAL A 50 -1.25 1.86 14.93
C VAL A 50 -1.39 2.78 13.73
N GLY A 51 -1.28 4.08 13.96
CA GLY A 51 -1.41 5.09 12.91
C GLY A 51 -0.41 6.24 13.05
N LYS A 52 -0.72 7.37 12.42
CA LYS A 52 0.14 8.58 12.45
C LYS A 52 0.36 9.11 13.87
N LEU A 53 -0.65 9.03 14.73
CA LEU A 53 -0.54 9.47 16.13
C LEU A 53 0.46 8.63 16.93
N ASP A 54 0.66 7.37 16.54
CA ASP A 54 1.67 6.48 17.10
C ASP A 54 3.06 6.68 16.44
N LYS A 55 3.18 7.68 15.54
CA LYS A 55 4.35 7.94 14.69
C LYS A 55 4.72 6.76 13.77
N ALA A 56 3.73 5.93 13.40
CA ALA A 56 3.97 4.84 12.46
C ALA A 56 4.27 5.41 11.06
N THR A 57 5.39 4.99 10.49
CA THR A 57 5.73 5.26 9.07
C THR A 57 5.65 3.98 8.25
N PRO A 58 5.49 4.06 6.91
CA PRO A 58 5.47 2.87 6.07
C PRO A 58 6.71 1.99 6.26
N LYS A 59 7.88 2.61 6.46
CA LYS A 59 9.13 1.90 6.74
C LYS A 59 9.08 1.09 8.04
N ASP A 60 8.49 1.67 9.10
CA ASP A 60 8.37 0.98 10.39
C ASP A 60 7.42 -0.21 10.29
N ILE A 61 6.33 -0.06 9.52
CA ILE A 61 5.36 -1.13 9.28
C ILE A 61 5.99 -2.29 8.51
N ILE A 62 6.67 -1.98 7.41
CA ILE A 62 7.38 -2.98 6.59
C ILE A 62 8.41 -3.73 7.44
N LYS A 63 9.24 -2.98 8.19
CA LYS A 63 10.25 -3.56 9.07
C LYS A 63 9.64 -4.47 10.13
N PHE A 64 8.53 -4.06 10.74
CA PHE A 64 7.84 -4.85 11.74
C PHE A 64 7.28 -6.17 11.19
N LEU A 65 6.70 -6.15 9.99
CA LEU A 65 6.17 -7.34 9.33
C LEU A 65 7.29 -8.29 8.88
N ASP A 66 8.42 -7.74 8.42
CA ASP A 66 9.63 -8.51 8.10
C ASP A 66 10.21 -9.19 9.35
N GLU A 67 10.37 -8.44 10.45
CA GLU A 67 10.93 -8.97 11.70
C GLU A 67 10.00 -9.96 12.43
N SER A 68 8.68 -9.73 12.39
CA SER A 68 7.71 -10.54 13.15
C SER A 68 7.21 -11.76 12.38
N ALA A 69 7.01 -11.65 11.07
CA ALA A 69 6.39 -12.69 10.26
C ALA A 69 7.20 -13.07 9.00
N GLY A 70 8.38 -12.48 8.78
CA GLY A 70 9.23 -12.78 7.62
C GLY A 70 8.65 -12.27 6.30
N VAL A 71 7.73 -11.29 6.35
CA VAL A 71 7.08 -10.73 5.17
C VAL A 71 8.01 -9.73 4.52
N LYS A 72 8.45 -10.02 3.30
CA LYS A 72 9.36 -9.14 2.58
C LYS A 72 8.61 -7.95 2.01
N SER A 73 9.29 -6.81 1.88
CA SER A 73 8.71 -5.58 1.33
C SER A 73 8.07 -5.74 -0.05
N LYS A 74 8.56 -6.70 -0.85
CA LYS A 74 8.03 -7.02 -2.18
C LYS A 74 6.68 -7.74 -2.16
N ASP A 75 6.36 -8.40 -1.05
CA ASP A 75 5.12 -9.13 -0.84
C ASP A 75 4.09 -8.23 -0.12
N ILE A 76 4.46 -6.98 0.22
CA ILE A 76 3.56 -6.02 0.85
C ILE A 76 3.01 -5.11 -0.25
N GLY A 77 1.69 -5.05 -0.36
CA GLY A 77 1.00 -4.16 -1.28
C GLY A 77 0.74 -2.78 -0.66
N ARG A 78 -0.48 -2.28 -0.88
CA ARG A 78 -0.90 -0.95 -0.44
C ARG A 78 -0.86 -0.80 1.09
N ILE A 79 -0.29 0.32 1.56
CA ILE A 79 -0.30 0.71 2.98
C ILE A 79 -1.04 2.05 3.15
N ASP A 80 -2.22 2.02 3.75
CA ASP A 80 -2.98 3.22 4.10
C ASP A 80 -2.80 3.53 5.60
N ILE A 81 -2.02 4.55 5.93
CA ILE A 81 -1.82 5.00 7.31
C ILE A 81 -2.81 6.13 7.66
N LEU A 82 -3.72 5.85 8.59
CA LEU A 82 -4.68 6.82 9.13
C LEU A 82 -4.19 7.33 10.49
N ASP A 83 -4.94 8.24 11.11
CA ASP A 83 -4.49 8.88 12.35
C ASP A 83 -4.32 7.89 13.51
N LYS A 84 -5.25 6.93 13.64
CA LYS A 84 -5.31 5.99 14.78
C LYS A 84 -4.97 4.54 14.43
N PHE A 85 -4.96 4.19 13.15
CA PHE A 85 -4.78 2.82 12.68
C PHE A 85 -4.27 2.84 11.23
N SER A 86 -3.88 1.69 10.72
CA SER A 86 -3.40 1.53 9.36
C SER A 86 -4.04 0.32 8.70
N PHE A 87 -4.09 0.32 7.37
CA PHE A 87 -4.42 -0.85 6.58
C PHE A 87 -3.26 -1.25 5.70
N ILE A 88 -3.06 -2.56 5.54
CA ILE A 88 -1.96 -3.13 4.77
C ILE A 88 -2.53 -4.27 3.93
N ASP A 89 -2.30 -4.24 2.62
CA ASP A 89 -2.66 -5.34 1.74
C ASP A 89 -1.47 -6.33 1.64
N VAL A 90 -1.74 -7.61 1.86
CA VAL A 90 -0.74 -8.71 1.84
C VAL A 90 -1.34 -9.94 1.15
N PRO A 91 -0.50 -10.85 0.61
CA PRO A 91 -0.96 -12.12 0.09
C PRO A 91 -1.75 -12.92 1.13
N GLU A 92 -2.86 -13.51 0.73
CA GLU A 92 -3.75 -14.29 1.60
C GLU A 92 -2.99 -15.46 2.26
N SER A 93 -2.04 -16.06 1.53
CA SER A 93 -1.14 -17.10 2.04
C SER A 93 -0.31 -16.71 3.27
N LEU A 94 -0.07 -15.41 3.48
CA LEU A 94 0.73 -14.88 4.59
C LEU A 94 -0.13 -14.41 5.77
N VAL A 95 -1.45 -14.27 5.59
CA VAL A 95 -2.37 -13.68 6.57
C VAL A 95 -2.32 -14.41 7.91
N ASP A 96 -2.46 -15.74 7.89
CA ASP A 96 -2.49 -16.55 9.10
C ASP A 96 -1.16 -16.44 9.87
N GLY A 97 -0.04 -16.42 9.13
CA GLY A 97 1.29 -16.23 9.70
C GLY A 97 1.47 -14.86 10.33
N ILE A 98 0.95 -13.81 9.70
CA ILE A 98 1.01 -12.44 10.22
C ILE A 98 0.14 -12.31 11.48
N ILE A 99 -1.10 -12.81 11.46
CA ILE A 99 -2.01 -12.70 12.61
C ILE A 99 -1.43 -13.46 13.81
N ALA A 100 -0.92 -14.68 13.59
CA ALA A 100 -0.38 -15.51 14.66
C ALA A 100 0.91 -14.92 15.28
N ASN A 101 1.81 -14.37 14.46
CA ASN A 101 3.13 -13.94 14.93
C ASN A 101 3.22 -12.46 15.29
N CYS A 102 2.41 -11.60 14.67
CA CYS A 102 2.51 -10.15 14.86
C CYS A 102 1.53 -9.60 15.91
N SER A 103 0.41 -10.30 16.17
CA SER A 103 -0.58 -9.82 17.14
C SER A 103 -0.03 -9.89 18.57
N GLY A 104 -0.02 -8.73 19.26
CA GLY A 104 0.54 -8.60 20.61
C GLY A 104 1.99 -8.12 20.66
N ASN A 105 2.70 -8.10 19.53
CA ASN A 105 4.03 -7.50 19.43
C ASN A 105 3.96 -5.97 19.52
N LYS A 106 5.12 -5.35 19.77
CA LYS A 106 5.21 -3.90 19.94
C LYS A 106 5.88 -3.26 18.75
N ILE A 107 5.23 -2.22 18.20
CA ILE A 107 5.89 -1.21 17.37
C ILE A 107 6.24 -0.05 18.30
N GLY A 108 7.54 0.14 18.54
CA GLY A 108 8.04 1.11 19.52
C GLY A 108 7.51 0.82 20.93
N LYS A 109 6.65 1.68 21.46
CA LYS A 109 6.05 1.54 22.81
C LYS A 109 4.60 1.02 22.78
N ARG A 110 3.98 0.89 21.60
CA ARG A 110 2.57 0.54 21.46
C ARG A 110 2.42 -0.93 21.10
N ARG A 111 1.52 -1.63 21.78
CA ARG A 111 1.10 -3.00 21.38
C ARG A 111 0.23 -2.90 20.14
N VAL A 112 0.53 -3.74 19.18
CA VAL A 112 -0.13 -3.80 17.89
C VAL A 112 -1.12 -4.96 17.90
N ASN A 113 -2.35 -4.69 17.48
CA ASN A 113 -3.34 -5.70 17.15
C ASN A 113 -3.51 -5.74 15.62
N ILE A 114 -3.50 -6.93 15.06
CA ILE A 114 -3.67 -7.16 13.61
C ILE A 114 -4.86 -8.08 13.39
N GLU A 115 -5.75 -7.68 12.49
CA GLU A 115 -6.98 -8.41 12.16
C GLU A 115 -7.24 -8.34 10.66
N VAL A 116 -7.95 -9.34 10.10
CA VAL A 116 -8.42 -9.25 8.71
C VAL A 116 -9.48 -8.15 8.62
N SER A 117 -9.26 -7.21 7.72
CA SER A 117 -10.18 -6.10 7.48
C SER A 117 -11.31 -6.57 6.57
N ASN A 118 -12.54 -6.54 7.09
CA ASN A 118 -13.72 -6.69 6.25
C ASN A 118 -13.84 -5.47 5.35
N LYS A 119 -13.52 -5.65 4.06
CA LYS A 119 -13.70 -4.65 3.01
C LYS A 119 -15.21 -4.37 2.89
N LYS A 120 -15.73 -3.44 3.69
CA LYS A 120 -17.10 -2.95 3.55
C LYS A 120 -17.13 -2.15 2.26
N ARG A 121 -17.47 -2.84 1.16
CA ARG A 121 -17.77 -2.22 -0.14
C ARG A 121 -18.78 -1.11 0.13
N ARG A 122 -18.41 0.12 -0.16
CA ARG A 122 -19.26 1.29 0.00
C ARG A 122 -19.48 1.92 -1.36
#